data_AF-A0A086PA99-F1
#
_entry.id   AF-A0A086PA99-F1
#
_cell.length_a   1.000
_cell.length_b   1.000
_cell.length_c   1.000
_cell.angle_alpha   90.00
_cell.angle_beta   90.00
_cell.angle_gamma   90.00
#
_symmetry.space_group_name_H-M   'P 1'
#
loop_
_entity.id
_entity.type
_entity.pdbx_description
1 polymer ?
#
loop_
_entity_poly.entity_id
_entity_poly.type
_entity_poly.pdbx_seq_one_letter_code
_entity_poly.pdbx_strand_id
1 'polypeptide(L)'
;MTQHIFFSWQIDRLPLTGRNLIERALGDAIAAIKADAEIDPAHRELAIDRDTSGVPGSPPLVETIFAKVDAATAFLSDLTYVATRSDGRLMPNPNVLLEHGWALRALSWRRIISVMNIAHGSPEDHPLPFDLQHFRRPILYNCPDDADEAERRAARVGLALGLRDALRAILNDAVVAAPAAAPAEPHPLDVDLLGKVRDQFPVRLQRFFHDHNFGEPFRRDILNPLYEMNEDWRGARFEFHDRALQAAWAEVRARAEALGNLTGQYLFVLDANIALCSPKTDEDRRRGTQPSTVRAVDEMNKAATAFAGALDAFERVARDRVRVAAGVVAAPPAAAADPWEAAKALLERLGNDEVTGRVPGIVSKPSVKIRLVPAIIAERPRLVPAQVAKAQLQFAPDVHARVATDADGDQWWSADVPRNVGKPNVESRWRTRLVRPGAIEFEATIGSRIDDDPRILVDGRDLEGRIVAGVERLAVCLAEVGLGGPALLAIGFDGVEDVELTRARGGGRLIRRPGFLLPVVELADPLAQPGNQLNEAFDILWQTSGWGDGSPSFGRDIWDGYAGTDDAAAR
;
A
#
# COMPACT_ATOMS: atom_id res chain seq x y z
N MET A 1 -13.69 15.45 33.55
CA MET A 1 -12.34 15.66 32.95
C MET A 1 -12.32 17.10 32.51
N THR A 2 -11.27 17.84 32.86
CA THR A 2 -11.12 19.23 32.45
C THR A 2 -11.05 19.32 30.93
N GLN A 3 -11.92 20.14 30.37
CA GLN A 3 -11.97 20.48 28.96
C GLN A 3 -11.08 21.69 28.69
N HIS A 4 -10.39 21.70 27.55
CA HIS A 4 -9.40 22.73 27.25
C HIS A 4 -9.85 23.63 26.10
N ILE A 5 -9.59 24.93 26.26
CA ILE A 5 -9.69 25.92 25.18
C ILE A 5 -8.26 26.27 24.78
N PHE A 6 -7.87 25.92 23.56
CA PHE A 6 -6.54 26.27 23.06
C PHE A 6 -6.52 27.72 22.60
N PHE A 7 -5.63 28.54 23.17
CA PHE A 7 -5.49 29.95 22.85
C PHE A 7 -4.23 30.23 22.03
N SER A 8 -4.42 30.69 20.80
CA SER A 8 -3.38 31.16 19.87
C SER A 8 -3.38 32.69 19.78
N TRP A 9 -2.22 33.33 19.98
CA TRP A 9 -2.14 34.78 20.17
C TRP A 9 -1.08 35.47 19.29
N GLN A 10 -1.26 36.77 19.08
CA GLN A 10 -0.31 37.61 18.35
C GLN A 10 0.86 38.01 19.27
N ILE A 11 2.02 37.38 19.11
CA ILE A 11 3.21 37.67 19.94
C ILE A 11 3.81 39.05 19.66
N ASP A 12 3.59 39.58 18.46
CA ASP A 12 4.15 40.86 17.99
C ASP A 12 3.35 42.09 18.47
N ARG A 13 2.36 41.91 19.35
CA ARG A 13 1.57 42.99 19.95
C ARG A 13 1.87 43.17 21.43
N LEU A 14 1.61 44.38 21.93
CA LEU A 14 1.81 44.71 23.34
C LEU A 14 0.99 43.75 24.21
N PRO A 15 1.62 42.99 25.13
CA PRO A 15 0.90 41.97 25.89
C PRO A 15 -0.28 42.54 26.70
N LEU A 16 -0.16 43.77 27.17
CA LEU A 16 -1.16 44.42 28.03
C LEU A 16 -2.50 44.70 27.29
N THR A 17 -2.45 44.92 25.98
CA THR A 17 -3.60 45.25 25.12
C THR A 17 -3.96 44.11 24.15
N GLY A 18 -3.06 43.14 23.97
CA GLY A 18 -3.25 41.89 23.23
C GLY A 18 -3.36 40.67 24.15
N ARG A 19 -2.38 39.76 24.08
CA ARG A 19 -2.37 38.44 24.75
C ARG A 19 -2.95 38.43 26.17
N ASN A 20 -2.43 39.27 27.07
CA ASN A 20 -2.84 39.24 28.48
C ASN A 20 -4.28 39.72 28.68
N LEU A 21 -4.73 40.68 27.86
CA LEU A 21 -6.11 41.18 27.90
C LEU A 21 -7.06 40.08 27.44
N ILE A 22 -6.77 39.44 26.30
CA ILE A 22 -7.57 38.37 25.73
C ILE A 22 -7.63 37.17 26.68
N GLU A 23 -6.50 36.76 27.23
CA GLU A 23 -6.43 35.63 28.15
C GLU A 23 -7.21 35.89 29.45
N ARG A 24 -7.13 37.10 30.01
CA ARG A 24 -7.94 37.49 31.17
C ARG A 24 -9.43 37.48 30.82
N ALA A 25 -9.81 38.03 29.67
CA ALA A 25 -11.18 38.01 29.19
C ALA A 25 -11.71 36.58 29.00
N LEU A 26 -10.87 35.67 28.47
CA LEU A 26 -11.20 34.25 28.36
C LEU A 26 -11.36 33.59 29.73
N GLY A 27 -10.50 33.92 30.70
CA GLY A 27 -10.63 33.47 32.09
C GLY A 27 -11.93 33.93 32.74
N ASP A 28 -12.32 35.20 32.55
CA ASP A 28 -13.59 35.74 33.02
C ASP A 28 -14.79 35.04 32.38
N ALA A 29 -14.72 34.78 31.07
CA ALA A 29 -15.74 34.05 30.33
C ALA A 29 -15.92 32.62 30.84
N ILE A 30 -14.82 31.90 31.06
CA ILE A 30 -14.82 30.54 31.65
C ILE A 30 -15.43 30.56 33.05
N ALA A 31 -15.09 31.55 33.88
CA ALA A 31 -15.65 31.68 35.22
C ALA A 31 -17.17 31.92 35.18
N ALA A 32 -17.65 32.74 34.23
CA ALA A 32 -19.08 32.94 33.99
C ALA A 32 -19.79 31.66 33.50
N ILE A 33 -19.19 30.92 32.57
CA ILE A 33 -19.69 29.61 32.10
C ILE A 33 -19.80 28.61 33.26
N LYS A 34 -18.80 28.57 34.15
CA LYS A 34 -18.81 27.68 35.32
C LYS A 34 -19.96 27.98 36.29
N ALA A 35 -20.35 29.24 36.40
CA ALA A 35 -21.48 29.70 37.22
C ALA A 35 -22.85 29.55 36.53
N ASP A 36 -22.87 29.20 35.24
CA ASP A 36 -24.09 29.09 34.45
C ASP A 36 -24.83 27.77 34.72
N ALA A 37 -26.06 27.87 35.24
CA ALA A 37 -26.87 26.71 35.58
C ALA A 37 -27.44 25.98 34.36
N GLU A 38 -27.52 26.64 33.20
CA GLU A 38 -28.10 26.08 31.97
C GLU A 38 -27.13 25.17 31.21
N ILE A 39 -25.85 25.23 31.53
CA ILE A 39 -24.81 24.37 30.92
C ILE A 39 -24.73 23.08 31.74
N ASP A 40 -24.68 21.93 31.08
CA ASP A 40 -24.54 20.63 31.76
C ASP A 40 -23.30 20.64 32.67
N PRO A 41 -23.41 20.19 33.95
CA PRO A 41 -22.28 20.07 34.87
C PRO A 41 -21.03 19.41 34.28
N ALA A 42 -21.17 18.44 33.38
CA ALA A 42 -20.06 17.77 32.69
C ALA A 42 -19.25 18.69 31.76
N HIS A 43 -19.83 19.81 31.33
CA HIS A 43 -19.24 20.79 30.42
C HIS A 43 -18.77 22.08 31.11
N ARG A 44 -18.87 22.16 32.45
CA ARG A 44 -18.49 23.37 33.23
C ARG A 44 -17.02 23.44 33.62
N GLU A 45 -16.28 22.33 33.54
CA GLU A 45 -14.85 22.29 33.86
C GLU A 45 -14.00 22.67 32.65
N LEU A 46 -13.81 23.96 32.42
CA LEU A 46 -12.97 24.50 31.35
C LEU A 46 -11.67 25.11 31.87
N ALA A 47 -10.58 24.94 31.10
CA ALA A 47 -9.29 25.56 31.35
C ALA A 47 -8.66 26.07 30.06
N ILE A 48 -7.83 27.11 30.18
CA ILE A 48 -7.05 27.64 29.06
C ILE A 48 -5.82 26.74 28.86
N ASP A 49 -5.59 26.29 27.63
CA ASP A 49 -4.34 25.68 27.19
C ASP A 49 -3.71 26.53 26.07
N ARG A 50 -2.42 26.39 25.87
CA ARG A 50 -1.61 27.18 24.94
C ARG A 50 -0.23 26.57 24.75
N ASP A 51 0.47 27.03 23.72
CA ASP A 51 1.89 26.72 23.43
C ASP A 51 2.26 25.26 23.76
N THR A 52 3.38 25.03 24.44
CA THR A 52 3.78 23.72 24.95
C THR A 52 3.60 23.59 26.46
N SER A 53 2.82 24.48 27.09
CA SER A 53 2.60 24.52 28.54
C SER A 53 2.17 23.17 29.12
N GLY A 54 2.75 22.75 30.24
CA GLY A 54 2.40 21.48 30.88
C GLY A 54 2.95 20.22 30.18
N VAL A 55 3.72 20.37 29.10
CA VAL A 55 4.44 19.26 28.45
C VAL A 55 5.90 19.23 28.92
N PRO A 56 6.41 18.10 29.46
CA PRO A 56 7.76 18.04 30.02
C PRO A 56 8.86 18.02 28.95
N GLY A 57 10.04 18.55 29.31
CA GLY A 57 11.24 18.48 28.47
C GLY A 57 11.28 19.53 27.35
N SER A 58 11.90 19.16 26.23
CA SER A 58 12.01 19.98 25.01
C SER A 58 11.19 19.34 23.89
N PRO A 59 9.84 19.43 23.94
CA PRO A 59 8.99 18.72 23.00
C PRO A 59 9.04 19.38 21.60
N PRO A 60 8.78 18.62 20.52
CA PRO A 60 8.67 19.18 19.18
C PRO A 60 7.52 20.20 19.12
N LEU A 61 7.87 21.48 18.96
CA LEU A 61 6.95 22.62 19.15
C LEU A 61 5.66 22.50 18.33
N VAL A 62 5.78 22.31 17.01
CA VAL A 62 4.63 22.29 16.08
C VAL A 62 3.73 21.07 16.34
N GLU A 63 4.31 19.88 16.47
CA GLU A 63 3.57 18.64 16.73
C GLU A 63 2.81 18.70 18.05
N THR A 64 3.44 19.27 19.09
CA THR A 64 2.82 19.43 20.41
C THR A 64 1.64 20.39 20.39
N ILE A 65 1.80 21.53 19.70
CA ILE A 65 0.74 22.51 19.54
C ILE A 65 -0.44 21.90 18.78
N PHE A 66 -0.19 21.21 17.66
CA PHE A 66 -1.25 20.54 16.88
C PHE A 66 -1.97 19.46 17.68
N ALA A 67 -1.26 18.63 18.45
CA ALA A 67 -1.87 17.63 19.30
C ALA A 67 -2.78 18.24 20.39
N LYS A 68 -2.39 19.39 20.95
CA LYS A 68 -3.23 20.12 21.91
C LYS A 68 -4.46 20.75 21.25
N VAL A 69 -4.31 21.28 20.04
CA VAL A 69 -5.43 21.80 19.24
C VAL A 69 -6.41 20.67 18.90
N ASP A 70 -5.93 19.50 18.50
CA ASP A 70 -6.76 18.32 18.19
C ASP A 70 -7.62 17.88 19.37
N ALA A 71 -7.09 18.01 20.60
CA ALA A 71 -7.78 17.62 21.83
C ALA A 71 -8.66 18.72 22.45
N ALA A 72 -8.67 19.93 21.89
CA ALA A 72 -9.36 21.07 22.50
C ALA A 72 -10.89 21.02 22.28
N THR A 73 -11.65 21.46 23.28
CA THR A 73 -13.11 21.67 23.16
C THR A 73 -13.43 22.87 22.27
N ALA A 74 -12.60 23.91 22.32
CA ALA A 74 -12.71 25.07 21.46
C ALA A 74 -11.32 25.66 21.17
N PHE A 75 -11.19 26.35 20.05
CA PHE A 75 -9.97 27.07 19.68
C PHE A 75 -10.25 28.57 19.59
N LEU A 76 -9.38 29.37 20.22
CA LEU A 76 -9.43 30.82 20.22
C LEU A 76 -8.21 31.38 19.48
N SER A 77 -8.42 32.08 18.37
CA SER A 77 -7.37 32.81 17.64
C SER A 77 -7.49 34.31 17.77
N ASP A 78 -6.39 34.99 18.11
CA ASP A 78 -6.24 36.43 17.95
C ASP A 78 -5.85 36.75 16.50
N LEU A 79 -6.71 37.43 15.73
CA LEU A 79 -6.45 37.83 14.34
C LEU A 79 -6.05 39.30 14.20
N THR A 80 -5.64 39.94 15.29
CA THR A 80 -5.12 41.31 15.26
C THR A 80 -3.95 41.40 14.28
N TYR A 81 -3.97 42.40 13.39
CA TYR A 81 -2.88 42.62 12.44
C TYR A 81 -1.57 42.86 13.17
N VAL A 82 -0.44 42.44 12.61
CA VAL A 82 0.92 42.67 13.14
C VAL A 82 1.90 43.20 12.11
N ALA A 83 1.61 43.01 10.83
CA ALA A 83 2.49 43.43 9.74
C ALA A 83 1.72 44.13 8.62
N THR A 84 2.45 44.90 7.82
CA THR A 84 1.96 45.53 6.60
C THR A 84 2.65 44.90 5.40
N ARG A 85 1.87 44.49 4.40
CA ARG A 85 2.34 43.94 3.12
C ARG A 85 2.93 45.03 2.24
N SER A 86 3.66 44.63 1.20
CA SER A 86 4.22 45.54 0.19
C SER A 86 3.17 46.36 -0.56
N ASP A 87 1.92 45.88 -0.61
CA ASP A 87 0.77 46.55 -1.21
C ASP A 87 -0.06 47.37 -0.21
N GLY A 88 0.44 47.57 1.02
CA GLY A 88 -0.21 48.36 2.07
C GLY A 88 -1.30 47.63 2.84
N ARG A 89 -1.67 46.39 2.47
CA ARG A 89 -2.64 45.59 3.23
C ARG A 89 -2.04 45.08 4.55
N LEU A 90 -2.85 45.01 5.60
CA LEU A 90 -2.41 44.49 6.89
C LEU A 90 -2.53 42.95 6.95
N MET A 91 -1.68 42.29 7.75
CA MET A 91 -1.74 40.84 7.98
C MET A 91 -1.55 40.44 9.45
N PRO A 92 -2.27 39.41 9.94
CA PRO A 92 -1.98 38.77 11.23
C PRO A 92 -0.69 37.94 11.19
N ASN A 93 -0.19 37.50 12.34
CA ASN A 93 0.97 36.63 12.43
C ASN A 93 0.72 35.29 11.70
N PRO A 94 1.62 34.85 10.79
CA PRO A 94 1.48 33.60 10.05
C PRO A 94 1.38 32.34 10.92
N ASN A 95 2.00 32.30 12.09
CA ASN A 95 1.91 31.16 13.01
C ASN A 95 0.48 30.99 13.56
N VAL A 96 -0.17 32.11 13.92
CA VAL A 96 -1.57 32.09 14.36
C VAL A 96 -2.48 31.65 13.22
N LEU A 97 -2.21 32.08 11.99
CA LEU A 97 -2.96 31.64 10.81
C LEU A 97 -2.77 30.15 10.52
N LEU A 98 -1.57 29.62 10.71
CA LEU A 98 -1.27 28.19 10.57
C LEU A 98 -2.04 27.36 11.61
N GLU A 99 -1.98 27.76 12.88
CA GLU A 99 -2.72 27.10 13.96
C GLU A 99 -4.24 27.21 13.77
N HIS A 100 -4.74 28.36 13.30
CA HIS A 100 -6.15 28.54 12.95
C HIS A 100 -6.59 27.62 11.80
N GLY A 101 -5.77 27.48 10.76
CA GLY A 101 -6.01 26.54 9.67
C GLY A 101 -6.03 25.08 10.15
N TRP A 102 -5.12 24.72 11.06
CA TRP A 102 -5.12 23.40 11.68
C TRP A 102 -6.37 23.16 12.52
N ALA A 103 -6.79 24.15 13.32
CA ALA A 103 -8.00 24.09 14.11
C ALA A 103 -9.26 23.93 13.24
N LEU A 104 -9.33 24.60 12.08
CA LEU A 104 -10.42 24.42 11.11
C LEU A 104 -10.52 22.96 10.65
N ARG A 105 -9.38 22.32 10.38
CA ARG A 105 -9.30 20.91 10.02
C ARG A 105 -9.68 19.99 11.18
N ALA A 106 -9.19 20.26 12.39
CA ALA A 106 -9.30 19.35 13.53
C ALA A 106 -10.65 19.44 14.25
N LEU A 107 -11.14 20.66 14.47
CA LEU A 107 -12.29 20.94 15.33
C LEU A 107 -13.55 21.31 14.55
N SER A 108 -13.41 21.55 13.23
CA SER A 108 -14.40 22.22 12.38
C SER A 108 -14.65 23.68 12.79
N TRP A 109 -15.20 24.47 11.87
CA TRP A 109 -15.61 25.86 12.10
C TRP A 109 -16.58 26.02 13.28
N ARG A 110 -17.29 24.96 13.67
CA ARG A 110 -18.26 24.96 14.77
C ARG A 110 -17.65 25.24 16.15
N ARG A 111 -16.35 25.01 16.32
CA ARG A 111 -15.63 25.12 17.61
C ARG A 111 -14.56 26.21 17.63
N ILE A 112 -14.57 27.09 16.64
CA ILE A 112 -13.54 28.12 16.46
C ILE A 112 -14.11 29.49 16.80
N ILE A 113 -13.38 30.21 17.63
CA ILE A 113 -13.65 31.60 18.00
C ILE A 113 -12.46 32.43 17.53
N SER A 114 -12.73 33.56 16.90
CA SER A 114 -11.72 34.54 16.55
C SER A 114 -11.99 35.85 17.27
N VAL A 115 -10.93 36.52 17.71
CA VAL A 115 -10.97 37.88 18.30
C VAL A 115 -10.04 38.79 17.52
N MET A 116 -10.27 40.10 17.61
CA MET A 116 -9.43 41.07 16.93
C MET A 116 -9.47 42.43 17.62
N ASN A 117 -8.29 43.01 17.88
CA ASN A 117 -8.15 44.37 18.36
C ASN A 117 -8.16 45.36 17.19
N ILE A 118 -9.25 46.11 17.04
CA ILE A 118 -9.41 47.05 15.92
C ILE A 118 -8.57 48.33 16.06
N ALA A 119 -7.94 48.56 17.22
CA ALA A 119 -6.98 49.66 17.38
C ALA A 119 -5.78 49.55 16.41
N HIS A 120 -5.54 48.36 15.87
CA HIS A 120 -4.45 48.08 14.93
C HIS A 120 -4.92 47.86 13.48
N GLY A 121 -6.15 48.28 13.17
CA GLY A 121 -6.76 48.17 11.85
C GLY A 121 -8.08 47.40 11.89
N SER A 122 -9.07 47.91 11.18
CA SER A 122 -10.39 47.28 11.05
C SER A 122 -10.42 46.26 9.91
N PRO A 123 -11.10 45.11 10.07
CA PRO A 123 -11.33 44.18 8.97
C PRO A 123 -12.24 44.76 7.86
N GLU A 124 -12.82 45.94 8.07
CA GLU A 124 -13.60 46.68 7.05
C GLU A 124 -12.71 47.43 6.07
N ASP A 125 -11.66 48.07 6.57
CA ASP A 125 -10.70 48.83 5.75
C ASP A 125 -9.60 47.93 5.18
N HIS A 126 -9.21 46.92 5.95
CA HIS A 126 -8.20 45.94 5.58
C HIS A 126 -8.82 44.56 5.68
N PRO A 127 -9.34 43.95 4.61
CA PRO A 127 -9.94 42.62 4.71
C PRO A 127 -8.95 41.57 5.23
N LEU A 128 -9.43 40.65 6.07
CA LEU A 128 -8.69 39.45 6.45
C LEU A 128 -8.29 38.62 5.19
N PRO A 129 -7.29 37.71 5.28
CA PRO A 129 -6.94 36.81 4.19
C PRO A 129 -8.17 36.14 3.57
N PHE A 130 -8.18 35.94 2.24
CA PHE A 130 -9.35 35.49 1.47
C PHE A 130 -10.01 34.24 2.06
N ASP A 131 -9.21 33.27 2.49
CA ASP A 131 -9.69 32.02 3.10
C ASP A 131 -10.50 32.24 4.38
N LEU A 132 -10.26 33.35 5.10
CA LEU A 132 -10.97 33.70 6.34
C LEU A 132 -12.23 34.56 6.11
N GLN A 133 -12.41 35.12 4.91
CA GLN A 133 -13.51 36.06 4.63
C GLN A 133 -14.88 35.39 4.57
N HIS A 134 -14.92 34.07 4.34
CA HIS A 134 -16.16 33.29 4.25
C HIS A 134 -16.65 32.76 5.61
N PHE A 135 -15.91 33.02 6.70
CA PHE A 135 -16.28 32.61 8.05
C PHE A 135 -16.90 33.76 8.87
N ARG A 136 -17.45 33.42 10.04
CA ARG A 136 -18.02 34.40 10.97
C ARG A 136 -16.95 35.43 11.36
N ARG A 137 -17.32 36.72 11.35
CA ARG A 137 -16.41 37.81 11.73
C ARG A 137 -15.86 37.61 13.15
N PRO A 138 -14.60 38.02 13.43
CA PRO A 138 -14.03 37.99 14.76
C PRO A 138 -14.85 38.85 15.74
N ILE A 139 -14.80 38.49 17.01
CA ILE A 139 -15.25 39.35 18.10
C ILE A 139 -14.28 40.53 18.17
N LEU A 140 -14.79 41.71 17.84
CA LEU A 140 -13.99 42.93 17.80
C LEU A 140 -13.95 43.56 19.19
N TYR A 141 -12.76 43.98 19.61
CA TYR A 141 -12.58 44.86 20.76
C TYR A 141 -11.64 46.00 20.37
N ASN A 142 -11.73 47.13 21.07
CA ASN A 142 -10.86 48.27 20.81
C ASN A 142 -10.05 48.55 22.07
N CYS A 143 -8.74 48.41 21.99
CA CYS A 143 -7.82 48.75 23.08
C CYS A 143 -6.50 49.27 22.50
N PRO A 144 -6.37 50.60 22.32
CA PRO A 144 -5.11 51.23 21.94
C PRO A 144 -3.96 50.93 22.91
N ASP A 145 -2.73 51.02 22.43
CA ASP A 145 -1.53 50.74 23.22
C ASP A 145 -1.32 51.69 24.41
N ASP A 146 -1.83 52.92 24.29
CA ASP A 146 -1.82 53.96 25.30
C ASP A 146 -3.09 53.99 26.17
N ALA A 147 -4.02 53.04 25.98
CA ALA A 147 -5.28 52.98 26.71
C ALA A 147 -5.06 52.99 28.23
N ASP A 148 -5.88 53.73 28.96
CA ASP A 148 -5.80 53.79 30.42
C ASP A 148 -6.35 52.52 31.10
N GLU A 149 -6.32 52.47 32.43
CA GLU A 149 -6.83 51.29 33.14
C GLU A 149 -8.35 51.10 32.97
N ALA A 150 -9.12 52.19 32.90
CA ALA A 150 -10.56 52.13 32.75
C ALA A 150 -10.94 51.62 31.35
N GLU A 151 -10.27 52.11 30.31
CA GLU A 151 -10.44 51.68 28.91
C GLU A 151 -10.07 50.21 28.73
N ARG A 152 -8.91 49.77 29.25
CA ARG A 152 -8.51 48.35 29.22
C ARG A 152 -9.51 47.46 29.94
N ARG A 153 -10.04 47.93 31.07
CA ARG A 153 -11.06 47.20 31.84
C ARG A 153 -12.36 47.08 31.06
N ALA A 154 -12.81 48.16 30.43
CA ALA A 154 -14.00 48.17 29.60
C ALA A 154 -13.86 47.21 28.39
N ALA A 155 -12.73 47.29 27.68
CA ALA A 155 -12.41 46.40 26.56
C ALA A 155 -12.40 44.92 26.98
N ARG A 156 -11.75 44.59 28.10
CA ARG A 156 -11.75 43.22 28.67
C ARG A 156 -13.16 42.74 29.00
N VAL A 157 -13.98 43.56 29.66
CA VAL A 157 -15.36 43.18 30.03
C VAL A 157 -16.21 42.91 28.79
N GLY A 158 -16.12 43.79 27.78
CA GLY A 158 -16.83 43.58 26.51
C GLY A 158 -16.38 42.30 25.79
N LEU A 159 -15.07 42.06 25.73
CA LEU A 159 -14.51 40.85 25.14
C LEU A 159 -14.93 39.58 25.89
N ALA A 160 -14.93 39.61 27.23
CA ALA A 160 -15.34 38.50 28.07
C ALA A 160 -16.81 38.12 27.84
N LEU A 161 -17.69 39.11 27.66
CA LEU A 161 -19.10 38.86 27.31
C LEU A 161 -19.22 38.16 25.94
N GLY A 162 -18.51 38.65 24.92
CA GLY A 162 -18.52 38.04 23.60
C GLY A 162 -17.97 36.61 23.61
N LEU A 163 -16.87 36.38 24.33
CA LEU A 163 -16.27 35.05 24.49
C LEU A 163 -17.19 34.10 25.24
N ARG A 164 -17.86 34.56 26.31
CA ARG A 164 -18.85 33.77 27.05
C ARG A 164 -19.97 33.31 26.13
N ASP A 165 -20.55 34.21 25.35
CA ASP A 165 -21.68 33.89 24.48
C ASP A 165 -21.29 32.92 23.37
N ALA A 166 -20.09 33.11 22.79
CA ALA A 166 -19.54 32.18 21.80
C ALA A 166 -19.26 30.79 22.40
N LEU A 167 -18.64 30.71 23.58
CA LEU A 167 -18.39 29.45 24.27
C LEU A 167 -19.69 28.74 24.67
N ARG A 168 -20.67 29.47 25.21
CA ARG A 168 -21.99 28.91 25.51
C ARG A 168 -22.64 28.30 24.27
N ALA A 169 -22.57 29.00 23.14
CA ALA A 169 -23.11 28.49 21.88
C ALA A 169 -22.42 27.19 21.44
N ILE A 170 -21.09 27.09 21.60
CA ILE A 170 -20.33 25.87 21.29
C ILE A 170 -20.75 24.72 22.22
N LEU A 171 -20.84 24.96 23.52
CA LEU A 171 -21.16 23.92 24.52
C LEU A 171 -22.60 23.41 24.42
N ASN A 172 -23.53 24.26 23.99
CA ASN A 172 -24.94 23.90 23.82
C ASN A 172 -25.27 23.39 22.42
N ASP A 173 -24.31 23.35 21.48
CA ASP A 173 -24.53 22.79 20.16
C ASP A 173 -24.69 21.27 20.26
N ALA A 174 -25.90 20.75 19.98
CA ALA A 174 -26.19 19.32 20.03
C ALA A 174 -25.31 18.47 19.08
N VAL A 175 -24.76 19.07 18.01
CA VAL A 175 -23.81 18.42 17.10
C VAL A 175 -22.42 18.30 17.75
N VAL A 176 -22.08 19.22 18.65
CA VAL A 176 -20.84 19.22 19.45
C VAL A 176 -20.99 18.39 20.73
N ALA A 177 -22.18 18.36 21.32
CA ALA A 177 -22.51 17.66 22.56
C ALA A 177 -22.94 16.19 22.39
N ALA A 178 -23.28 15.76 21.16
CA ALA A 178 -23.42 14.35 20.86
C ALA A 178 -22.09 13.64 21.21
N PRO A 179 -22.10 12.49 21.92
CA PRO A 179 -20.89 11.73 22.12
C PRO A 179 -20.28 11.52 20.74
N ALA A 180 -19.02 11.93 20.59
CA ALA A 180 -18.30 11.83 19.33
C ALA A 180 -18.64 10.46 18.74
N ALA A 181 -19.43 10.48 17.65
CA ALA A 181 -19.56 9.28 16.84
C ALA A 181 -18.12 8.83 16.60
N ALA A 182 -17.85 7.55 16.89
CA ALA A 182 -16.53 6.96 16.72
C ALA A 182 -15.89 7.52 15.44
N PRO A 183 -14.62 7.99 15.49
CA PRO A 183 -14.05 8.85 14.47
C PRO A 183 -14.40 8.30 13.09
N ALA A 184 -15.02 9.16 12.29
CA ALA A 184 -15.27 8.89 10.89
C ALA A 184 -13.89 8.68 10.25
N GLU A 185 -13.59 7.40 10.02
CA GLU A 185 -12.33 6.83 9.54
C GLU A 185 -11.17 6.78 10.55
N PRO A 186 -10.49 5.62 10.68
CA PRO A 186 -9.30 5.48 11.50
C PRO A 186 -8.16 6.38 11.01
N HIS A 187 -7.34 6.89 11.92
CA HIS A 187 -6.23 7.79 11.58
C HIS A 187 -5.30 7.12 10.55
N PRO A 188 -4.89 7.79 9.46
CA PRO A 188 -4.11 7.16 8.38
C PRO A 188 -2.80 6.50 8.85
N LEU A 189 -2.13 7.09 9.85
CA LEU A 189 -0.95 6.48 10.46
C LEU A 189 -1.28 5.16 11.17
N ASP A 190 -2.44 5.07 11.84
CA ASP A 190 -2.85 3.84 12.54
C ASP A 190 -3.15 2.72 11.54
N VAL A 191 -3.70 3.08 10.37
CA VAL A 191 -3.91 2.14 9.27
C VAL A 191 -2.58 1.66 8.69
N ASP A 192 -1.64 2.57 8.42
CA ASP A 192 -0.30 2.25 7.89
C ASP A 192 0.51 1.38 8.87
N LEU A 193 0.55 1.77 10.15
CA LEU A 193 1.25 1.03 11.19
C LEU A 193 0.62 -0.34 11.42
N LEU A 194 -0.71 -0.45 11.42
CA LEU A 194 -1.39 -1.74 11.50
C LEU A 194 -1.03 -2.64 10.31
N GLY A 195 -0.95 -2.08 9.11
CA GLY A 195 -0.45 -2.77 7.92
C GLY A 195 0.97 -3.31 8.12
N LYS A 196 1.89 -2.46 8.61
CA LYS A 196 3.27 -2.86 8.92
C LYS A 196 3.35 -3.96 9.98
N VAL A 197 2.54 -3.91 11.03
CA VAL A 197 2.49 -4.99 12.04
C VAL A 197 2.08 -6.32 11.40
N ARG A 198 1.05 -6.31 10.55
CA ARG A 198 0.54 -7.51 9.86
C ARG A 198 1.54 -8.10 8.88
N ASP A 199 2.26 -7.24 8.17
CA ASP A 199 3.32 -7.66 7.25
C ASP A 199 4.52 -8.25 7.99
N GLN A 200 4.89 -7.65 9.14
CA GLN A 200 6.01 -8.12 9.95
C GLN A 200 5.69 -9.42 10.69
N PHE A 201 4.45 -9.58 11.17
CA PHE A 201 3.97 -10.79 11.84
C PHE A 201 2.84 -11.44 11.04
N PRO A 202 3.14 -12.08 9.90
CA PRO A 202 2.13 -12.76 9.12
C PRO A 202 1.55 -13.95 9.90
N VAL A 203 0.34 -14.39 9.54
CA VAL A 203 -0.41 -15.47 10.23
C VAL A 203 0.44 -16.72 10.50
N ARG A 204 1.33 -17.10 9.56
CA ARG A 204 2.21 -18.26 9.74
C ARG A 204 3.21 -18.09 10.88
N LEU A 205 3.74 -16.89 11.05
CA LEU A 205 4.69 -16.56 12.12
C LEU A 205 3.95 -16.43 13.46
N GLN A 206 2.76 -15.83 13.49
CA GLN A 206 1.94 -15.82 14.69
C GLN A 206 1.62 -17.24 15.17
N ARG A 207 1.25 -18.14 14.25
CA ARG A 207 1.03 -19.55 14.55
C ARG A 207 2.28 -20.24 15.11
N PHE A 208 3.47 -19.89 14.64
CA PHE A 208 4.72 -20.40 15.21
C PHE A 208 4.84 -20.01 16.70
N PHE A 209 4.57 -18.76 17.06
CA PHE A 209 4.63 -18.34 18.47
C PHE A 209 3.55 -18.97 19.36
N HIS A 210 2.40 -19.37 18.78
CA HIS A 210 1.37 -20.12 19.51
C HIS A 210 1.72 -21.60 19.71
N ASP A 211 2.18 -22.26 18.66
CA ASP A 211 2.19 -23.73 18.60
C ASP A 211 3.59 -24.34 18.78
N HIS A 212 4.65 -23.57 18.55
CA HIS A 212 6.02 -24.10 18.58
C HIS A 212 6.52 -24.30 20.00
N ASN A 213 7.07 -25.48 20.27
CA ASN A 213 7.83 -25.73 21.47
C ASN A 213 9.31 -25.43 21.20
N PHE A 214 9.86 -24.40 21.85
CA PHE A 214 11.25 -24.00 21.70
C PHE A 214 12.25 -25.08 22.13
N GLY A 215 11.83 -26.14 22.83
CA GLY A 215 12.64 -27.33 23.08
C GLY A 215 12.97 -28.13 21.81
N GLU A 216 12.29 -27.87 20.70
CA GLU A 216 12.57 -28.44 19.39
C GLU A 216 13.41 -27.50 18.51
N PRO A 217 14.25 -28.03 17.59
CA PRO A 217 15.01 -27.21 16.65
C PRO A 217 14.09 -26.42 15.72
N PHE A 218 14.52 -25.22 15.37
CA PHE A 218 13.84 -24.41 14.36
C PHE A 218 14.85 -23.56 13.59
N ARG A 219 14.38 -23.00 12.46
CA ARG A 219 15.20 -22.08 11.67
C ARG A 219 15.39 -20.77 12.40
N ARG A 220 16.63 -20.32 12.52
CA ARG A 220 16.99 -19.11 13.24
C ARG A 220 16.30 -17.86 12.68
N ASP A 221 16.17 -17.78 11.36
CA ASP A 221 15.64 -16.62 10.66
C ASP A 221 14.12 -16.41 10.83
N ILE A 222 13.39 -17.40 11.37
CA ILE A 222 11.99 -17.24 11.77
C ILE A 222 11.83 -16.12 12.80
N LEU A 223 12.85 -15.86 13.62
CA LEU A 223 12.83 -14.81 14.64
C LEU A 223 13.32 -13.44 14.13
N ASN A 224 13.77 -13.32 12.89
CA ASN A 224 14.24 -12.03 12.36
C ASN A 224 13.19 -10.92 12.51
N PRO A 225 11.90 -11.13 12.19
CA PRO A 225 10.90 -10.08 12.37
C PRO A 225 10.72 -9.62 13.83
N LEU A 226 10.95 -10.52 14.80
CA LEU A 226 10.93 -10.17 16.22
C LEU A 226 12.11 -9.26 16.59
N TYR A 227 13.31 -9.58 16.10
CA TYR A 227 14.52 -8.79 16.35
C TYR A 227 14.46 -7.44 15.64
N GLU A 228 14.10 -7.43 14.35
CA GLU A 228 13.86 -6.22 13.56
C GLU A 228 12.83 -5.30 14.24
N MET A 229 11.76 -5.85 14.81
CA MET A 229 10.80 -5.03 15.57
C MET A 229 11.45 -4.35 16.79
N ASN A 230 12.26 -5.06 17.55
CA ASN A 230 12.93 -4.50 18.74
C ASN A 230 13.99 -3.43 18.38
N GLU A 231 14.56 -3.53 17.18
CA GLU A 231 15.58 -2.60 16.68
C GLU A 231 14.99 -1.39 15.94
N ASP A 232 14.07 -1.62 15.00
CA ASP A 232 13.66 -0.63 14.01
C ASP A 232 12.47 0.23 14.45
N TRP A 233 11.59 -0.30 15.30
CA TRP A 233 10.39 0.42 15.76
C TRP A 233 10.75 1.41 16.88
N ARG A 234 11.50 2.45 16.53
CA ARG A 234 11.96 3.49 17.47
C ARG A 234 11.45 4.89 17.09
N GLY A 235 10.99 5.61 18.11
CA GLY A 235 10.51 6.99 18.01
C GLY A 235 9.02 7.12 17.66
N ALA A 236 8.52 8.35 17.74
CA ALA A 236 7.10 8.70 17.65
C ALA A 236 6.41 8.25 16.34
N ARG A 237 7.17 8.05 15.26
CA ARG A 237 6.63 7.58 13.95
C ARG A 237 6.05 6.16 13.98
N PHE A 238 6.30 5.40 15.04
CA PHE A 238 5.79 4.03 15.25
C PHE A 238 4.80 3.95 16.42
N GLU A 239 4.29 5.09 16.86
CA GLU A 239 3.25 5.18 17.88
C GLU A 239 1.90 5.37 17.20
N PHE A 240 0.94 4.53 17.59
CA PHE A 240 -0.44 4.67 17.18
C PHE A 240 -1.06 5.92 17.82
N HIS A 241 -1.87 6.61 17.05
CA HIS A 241 -2.63 7.78 17.43
C HIS A 241 -3.84 7.40 18.30
N ASP A 242 -4.57 6.32 17.95
CA ASP A 242 -5.59 5.76 18.82
C ASP A 242 -4.97 5.24 20.13
N ARG A 243 -5.40 5.83 21.25
CA ARG A 243 -4.83 5.55 22.58
C ARG A 243 -5.01 4.09 23.02
N ALA A 244 -6.11 3.45 22.64
CA ALA A 244 -6.35 2.06 23.01
C ALA A 244 -5.47 1.13 22.17
N LEU A 245 -5.35 1.42 20.88
CA LEU A 245 -4.46 0.71 19.96
C LEU A 245 -3.00 0.86 20.37
N GLN A 246 -2.58 2.08 20.77
CA GLN A 246 -1.23 2.35 21.25
C GLN A 246 -0.91 1.63 22.57
N ALA A 247 -1.87 1.61 23.51
CA ALA A 247 -1.69 0.87 24.76
C ALA A 247 -1.53 -0.64 24.51
N ALA A 248 -2.33 -1.21 23.61
CA ALA A 248 -2.21 -2.60 23.22
C ALA A 248 -0.88 -2.89 22.49
N TRP A 249 -0.43 -1.96 21.64
CA TRP A 249 0.86 -2.07 20.95
C TRP A 249 2.05 -2.01 21.90
N ALA A 250 2.01 -1.14 22.91
CA ALA A 250 3.05 -1.06 23.94
C ALA A 250 3.20 -2.40 24.70
N GLU A 251 2.08 -3.10 24.95
CA GLU A 251 2.11 -4.43 25.55
C GLU A 251 2.77 -5.46 24.62
N VAL A 252 2.45 -5.45 23.32
CA VAL A 252 3.11 -6.31 22.31
C VAL A 252 4.63 -6.09 22.33
N ARG A 253 5.06 -4.83 22.33
CA ARG A 253 6.48 -4.45 22.36
C ARG A 253 7.19 -4.95 23.61
N ALA A 254 6.58 -4.79 24.78
CA ALA A 254 7.14 -5.27 26.04
C ALA A 254 7.31 -6.81 26.05
N ARG A 255 6.32 -7.55 25.52
CA ARG A 255 6.41 -9.02 25.42
C ARG A 255 7.43 -9.48 24.38
N ALA A 256 7.55 -8.76 23.28
CA ALA A 256 8.53 -9.04 22.24
C ALA A 256 9.98 -8.83 22.69
N GLU A 257 10.23 -7.77 23.46
CA GLU A 257 11.53 -7.51 24.06
C GLU A 257 11.91 -8.63 25.04
N ALA A 258 10.98 -9.02 25.91
CA ALA A 258 11.18 -10.12 26.85
C ALA A 258 11.50 -11.45 26.13
N LEU A 259 10.75 -11.79 25.07
CA LEU A 259 11.02 -12.98 24.27
C LEU A 259 12.36 -12.89 23.55
N GLY A 260 12.66 -11.75 22.91
CA GLY A 260 13.90 -11.51 22.18
C GLY A 260 15.15 -11.63 23.07
N ASN A 261 15.07 -11.16 24.31
CA ASN A 261 16.16 -11.30 25.29
C ASN A 261 16.40 -12.77 25.65
N LEU A 262 15.32 -13.53 25.93
CA LEU A 262 15.43 -14.95 26.23
C LEU A 262 15.98 -15.76 25.05
N THR A 263 15.48 -15.50 23.83
CA THR A 263 15.96 -16.20 22.63
C THR A 263 17.40 -15.84 22.31
N GLY A 264 17.81 -14.58 22.50
CA GLY A 264 19.20 -14.14 22.34
C GLY A 264 20.16 -14.75 23.35
N GLN A 265 19.70 -15.03 24.57
CA GLN A 265 20.52 -15.63 25.63
C GLN A 265 20.64 -17.15 25.50
N TYR A 266 19.56 -17.83 25.13
CA TYR A 266 19.45 -19.27 25.27
C TYR A 266 19.52 -20.05 23.96
N LEU A 267 19.50 -19.43 22.78
CA LEU A 267 19.59 -20.17 21.52
C LEU A 267 21.03 -20.40 21.07
N PHE A 268 21.35 -21.66 20.79
CA PHE A 268 22.63 -22.10 20.25
C PHE A 268 22.49 -22.64 18.83
N VAL A 269 23.55 -22.53 18.05
CA VAL A 269 23.66 -23.16 16.72
C VAL A 269 23.76 -24.67 16.89
N LEU A 270 23.03 -25.44 16.09
CA LEU A 270 23.04 -26.90 16.12
C LEU A 270 23.94 -27.49 15.04
N ASP A 271 24.69 -28.54 15.38
CA ASP A 271 25.48 -29.37 14.43
C ASP A 271 26.34 -28.54 13.43
N ALA A 272 26.88 -27.40 13.89
CA ALA A 272 27.58 -26.40 13.07
C ALA A 272 26.76 -25.80 11.90
N ASN A 273 25.44 -26.04 11.84
CA ASN A 273 24.54 -25.45 10.88
C ASN A 273 23.96 -24.13 11.40
N ILE A 274 24.55 -23.02 10.95
CA ILE A 274 24.16 -21.65 11.35
C ILE A 274 22.69 -21.29 11.09
N ALA A 275 21.99 -22.04 10.22
CA ALA A 275 20.60 -21.81 9.89
C ALA A 275 19.62 -22.41 10.92
N LEU A 276 20.08 -23.36 11.75
CA LEU A 276 19.27 -24.01 12.78
C LEU A 276 19.72 -23.60 14.17
N CYS A 277 18.74 -23.37 15.05
CA CYS A 277 19.01 -23.11 16.45
C CYS A 277 18.10 -23.92 17.37
N SER A 278 18.59 -24.11 18.59
CA SER A 278 17.83 -24.70 19.69
C SER A 278 18.43 -24.28 21.03
N PRO A 279 17.62 -24.23 22.09
CA PRO A 279 18.12 -24.09 23.46
C PRO A 279 18.87 -25.31 23.96
N LYS A 280 18.57 -26.50 23.39
CA LYS A 280 19.28 -27.74 23.69
C LYS A 280 20.54 -27.80 22.84
N THR A 281 21.70 -27.73 23.49
CA THR A 281 23.00 -27.88 22.83
C THR A 281 23.17 -29.29 22.24
N ASP A 282 24.12 -29.48 21.32
CA ASP A 282 24.44 -30.81 20.78
C ASP A 282 24.80 -31.81 21.89
N GLU A 283 25.35 -31.32 23.00
CA GLU A 283 25.68 -32.14 24.17
C GLU A 283 24.44 -32.55 24.99
N ASP A 284 23.49 -31.63 25.20
CA ASP A 284 22.19 -31.92 25.83
C ASP A 284 21.41 -32.99 25.04
N ARG A 285 21.55 -32.99 23.71
CA ARG A 285 20.91 -33.96 22.83
C ARG A 285 21.56 -35.34 22.91
N ARG A 286 22.88 -35.40 23.10
CA ARG A 286 23.64 -36.66 23.18
C ARG A 286 23.60 -37.32 24.55
N ARG A 287 23.58 -36.54 25.64
CA ARG A 287 23.72 -37.04 27.02
C ARG A 287 22.50 -36.84 27.91
N GLY A 288 21.43 -36.25 27.37
CA GLY A 288 20.23 -35.88 28.11
C GLY A 288 20.23 -34.39 28.50
N THR A 289 19.05 -33.78 28.52
CA THR A 289 18.87 -32.34 28.68
C THR A 289 19.08 -31.90 30.14
N GLN A 290 19.93 -30.90 30.37
CA GLN A 290 20.15 -30.35 31.70
C GLN A 290 18.89 -29.68 32.29
N PRO A 291 18.68 -29.72 33.61
CA PRO A 291 17.53 -29.07 34.25
C PRO A 291 17.46 -27.55 34.01
N SER A 292 18.59 -26.87 33.88
CA SER A 292 18.68 -25.45 33.51
C SER A 292 18.15 -25.21 32.09
N THR A 293 18.50 -26.06 31.14
CA THR A 293 18.01 -26.02 29.75
C THR A 293 16.50 -26.27 29.67
N VAL A 294 15.98 -27.22 30.47
CA VAL A 294 14.52 -27.45 30.55
C VAL A 294 13.80 -26.20 31.06
N ARG A 295 14.31 -25.54 32.10
CA ARG A 295 13.74 -24.29 32.61
C ARG A 295 13.77 -23.16 31.59
N ALA A 296 14.88 -23.01 30.86
CA ALA A 296 15.00 -21.99 29.82
C ALA A 296 13.98 -22.22 28.68
N VAL A 297 13.77 -23.48 28.27
CA VAL A 297 12.74 -23.86 27.30
C VAL A 297 11.35 -23.47 27.81
N ASP A 298 11.03 -23.77 29.08
CA ASP A 298 9.74 -23.42 29.67
C ASP A 298 9.53 -21.89 29.74
N GLU A 299 10.56 -21.12 30.09
CA GLU A 299 10.52 -19.66 30.12
C GLU A 299 10.31 -19.07 28.72
N MET A 300 11.00 -19.59 27.71
CA MET A 300 10.84 -19.18 26.32
C MET A 300 9.44 -19.52 25.78
N ASN A 301 8.93 -20.72 26.06
CA ASN A 301 7.58 -21.12 25.67
C ASN A 301 6.51 -20.22 26.30
N LYS A 302 6.67 -19.88 27.59
CA LYS A 302 5.77 -18.94 28.28
C LYS A 302 5.85 -17.54 27.70
N ALA A 303 7.06 -17.05 27.40
CA ALA A 303 7.26 -15.74 26.79
C ALA A 303 6.65 -15.67 25.38
N ALA A 304 6.81 -16.73 24.58
CA ALA A 304 6.21 -16.83 23.25
C ALA A 304 4.67 -16.85 23.32
N THR A 305 4.10 -17.61 24.26
CA THR A 305 2.66 -17.63 24.51
C THR A 305 2.13 -16.25 24.92
N ALA A 306 2.85 -15.55 25.81
CA ALA A 306 2.48 -14.21 26.26
C ALA A 306 2.58 -13.17 25.12
N PHE A 307 3.60 -13.27 24.27
CA PHE A 307 3.75 -12.43 23.09
C PHE A 307 2.64 -12.66 22.06
N ALA A 308 2.34 -13.92 21.75
CA ALA A 308 1.24 -14.28 20.85
C ALA A 308 -0.11 -13.79 21.39
N GLY A 309 -0.37 -13.97 22.69
CA GLY A 309 -1.58 -13.44 23.33
C GLY A 309 -1.68 -11.91 23.31
N ALA A 310 -0.55 -11.19 23.39
CA ALA A 310 -0.51 -9.74 23.24
C ALA A 310 -0.82 -9.31 21.80
N LEU A 311 -0.29 -10.01 20.78
CA LEU A 311 -0.63 -9.78 19.38
C LEU A 311 -2.13 -9.98 19.11
N ASP A 312 -2.72 -11.04 19.64
CA ASP A 312 -4.17 -11.28 19.54
C ASP A 312 -5.00 -10.19 20.22
N ALA A 313 -4.55 -9.69 21.37
CA ALA A 313 -5.22 -8.61 22.08
C ALA A 313 -5.15 -7.30 21.28
N PHE A 314 -3.99 -7.01 20.69
CA PHE A 314 -3.79 -5.89 19.80
C PHE A 314 -4.69 -5.98 18.55
N GLU A 315 -4.76 -7.11 17.87
CA GLU A 315 -5.64 -7.32 16.70
C GLU A 315 -7.13 -7.20 17.06
N ARG A 316 -7.54 -7.62 18.27
CA ARG A 316 -8.91 -7.40 18.77
C ARG A 316 -9.22 -5.91 18.93
N VAL A 317 -8.31 -5.15 19.54
CA VAL A 317 -8.46 -3.69 19.67
C VAL A 317 -8.46 -3.02 18.30
N ALA A 318 -7.57 -3.43 17.40
CA ALA A 318 -7.47 -2.93 16.04
C ALA A 318 -8.78 -3.17 15.26
N ARG A 319 -9.37 -4.36 15.36
CA ARG A 319 -10.65 -4.69 14.70
C ARG A 319 -11.80 -3.76 15.11
N ASP A 320 -11.86 -3.42 16.39
CA ASP A 320 -12.95 -2.60 16.93
C ASP A 320 -12.77 -1.11 16.65
N ARG A 321 -11.51 -0.64 16.58
CA ARG A 321 -11.13 0.78 16.46
C ARG A 321 -10.81 1.20 15.03
N VAL A 322 -10.09 0.35 14.31
CA VAL A 322 -9.83 0.44 12.87
C VAL A 322 -10.89 -0.41 12.17
N ARG A 323 -12.16 0.01 12.29
CA ARG A 323 -13.19 -0.52 11.40
C ARG A 323 -12.78 -0.11 10.00
N VAL A 324 -12.45 -1.08 9.17
CA VAL A 324 -12.30 -0.87 7.72
C VAL A 324 -13.66 -0.37 7.23
N ALA A 325 -13.82 0.94 7.15
CA ALA A 325 -14.87 1.57 6.39
C ALA A 325 -14.60 1.20 4.94
N ALA A 326 -15.42 0.31 4.41
CA ALA A 326 -15.64 0.26 2.98
C ALA A 326 -16.25 1.62 2.55
N GLY A 327 -15.41 2.50 1.98
CA GLY A 327 -15.75 3.81 1.37
C GLY A 327 -15.93 4.97 2.38
N VAL A 328 -15.46 6.21 2.18
CA VAL A 328 -15.06 6.98 0.99
C VAL A 328 -14.26 8.23 1.43
N VAL A 329 -13.03 8.41 0.95
CA VAL A 329 -12.44 9.73 0.63
C VAL A 329 -12.18 9.76 -0.87
N ALA A 330 -12.75 10.77 -1.53
CA ALA A 330 -12.53 11.05 -2.94
C ALA A 330 -11.08 11.50 -3.18
N ALA A 331 -10.19 10.54 -3.40
CA ALA A 331 -9.21 10.63 -4.47
C ALA A 331 -9.98 10.61 -5.82
N PRO A 332 -9.44 11.17 -6.93
CA PRO A 332 -10.08 11.05 -8.25
C PRO A 332 -10.47 9.58 -8.47
N PRO A 333 -11.61 9.28 -9.12
CA PRO A 333 -12.29 7.99 -9.01
C PRO A 333 -11.24 6.89 -9.06
N ALA A 334 -11.07 6.17 -7.94
CA ALA A 334 -10.26 4.98 -7.95
C ALA A 334 -10.91 4.09 -9.00
N ALA A 335 -10.28 4.02 -10.18
CA ALA A 335 -10.51 2.93 -11.10
C ALA A 335 -10.52 1.68 -10.21
N ALA A 336 -11.55 0.83 -10.36
CA ALA A 336 -11.56 -0.49 -9.72
C ALA A 336 -10.13 -1.00 -9.76
N ALA A 337 -9.50 -1.21 -8.59
CA ALA A 337 -8.07 -1.48 -8.49
C ALA A 337 -7.74 -2.45 -9.60
N ASP A 338 -7.00 -1.98 -10.62
CA ASP A 338 -7.06 -2.63 -11.91
C ASP A 338 -6.70 -4.10 -11.66
N PRO A 339 -7.62 -5.04 -11.93
CA PRO A 339 -7.45 -6.43 -11.52
C PRO A 339 -6.18 -7.03 -12.14
N TRP A 340 -5.65 -6.34 -13.14
CA TRP A 340 -4.44 -6.65 -13.85
C TRP A 340 -3.18 -5.93 -13.35
N GLU A 341 -3.21 -5.03 -12.36
CA GLU A 341 -2.00 -4.31 -11.90
C GLU A 341 -0.85 -5.26 -11.55
N ALA A 342 -1.14 -6.28 -10.73
CA ALA A 342 -0.17 -7.32 -10.39
C ALA A 342 0.30 -8.09 -11.62
N ALA A 343 -0.62 -8.37 -12.56
CA ALA A 343 -0.33 -9.07 -13.81
C ALA A 343 0.53 -8.25 -14.77
N LYS A 344 0.26 -6.95 -14.91
CA LYS A 344 1.01 -5.97 -15.71
C LYS A 344 2.42 -5.80 -15.17
N ALA A 345 2.56 -5.59 -13.86
CA ALA A 345 3.86 -5.49 -13.21
C ALA A 345 4.70 -6.78 -13.38
N LEU A 346 4.07 -7.95 -13.26
CA LEU A 346 4.76 -9.21 -13.49
C LEU A 346 5.15 -9.40 -14.97
N LEU A 347 4.28 -9.02 -15.91
CA LEU A 347 4.56 -9.09 -17.34
C LEU A 347 5.73 -8.19 -17.74
N GLU A 348 5.79 -6.98 -17.20
CA GLU A 348 6.92 -6.05 -17.40
C GLU A 348 8.22 -6.64 -16.86
N ARG A 349 8.18 -7.22 -15.64
CA ARG A 349 9.34 -7.92 -15.06
C ARG A 349 9.83 -9.06 -15.96
N LEU A 350 8.93 -9.90 -16.48
CA LEU A 350 9.28 -10.98 -17.41
C LEU A 350 9.92 -10.47 -18.71
N GLY A 351 9.55 -9.26 -19.16
CA GLY A 351 10.20 -8.59 -20.28
C GLY A 351 11.69 -8.34 -20.04
N ASN A 352 12.08 -8.10 -18.79
CA ASN A 352 13.46 -7.78 -18.39
C ASN A 352 14.29 -9.01 -17.96
N ASP A 353 13.68 -10.20 -17.88
CA ASP A 353 14.37 -11.42 -17.43
C ASP A 353 15.54 -11.81 -18.34
N GLU A 354 15.45 -11.54 -19.66
CA GLU A 354 16.53 -11.84 -20.62
C GLU A 354 17.78 -11.03 -20.35
N VAL A 355 17.62 -9.74 -20.04
CA VAL A 355 18.72 -8.82 -19.73
C VAL A 355 19.37 -9.16 -18.38
N THR A 356 18.59 -9.70 -17.46
CA THR A 356 19.03 -10.03 -16.09
C THR A 356 19.52 -11.48 -15.95
N GLY A 357 19.56 -12.26 -17.02
CA GLY A 357 20.07 -13.63 -17.02
C GLY A 357 19.18 -14.64 -16.27
N ARG A 358 17.90 -14.32 -16.05
CA ARG A 358 16.94 -15.17 -15.34
C ARG A 358 16.26 -16.21 -16.22
N VAL A 359 16.46 -16.12 -17.52
CA VAL A 359 15.87 -17.02 -18.51
C VAL A 359 16.72 -18.30 -18.66
N PRO A 360 16.15 -19.50 -18.47
CA PRO A 360 16.91 -20.74 -18.59
C PRO A 360 17.05 -21.13 -20.07
N GLY A 361 18.27 -21.02 -20.59
CA GLY A 361 18.61 -21.41 -21.96
C GLY A 361 18.08 -20.46 -23.05
N ILE A 362 18.62 -20.62 -24.26
CA ILE A 362 18.33 -19.77 -25.42
C ILE A 362 17.42 -20.53 -26.39
N VAL A 363 16.37 -19.88 -26.89
CA VAL A 363 15.54 -20.41 -27.98
C VAL A 363 16.04 -19.86 -29.32
N SER A 364 16.12 -20.72 -30.34
CA SER A 364 16.57 -20.31 -31.67
C SER A 364 15.61 -19.31 -32.31
N LYS A 365 16.17 -18.24 -32.88
CA LYS A 365 15.45 -17.23 -33.65
C LYS A 365 15.31 -17.64 -35.13
N PRO A 366 14.25 -17.21 -35.85
CA PRO A 366 13.13 -16.38 -35.38
C PRO A 366 12.23 -17.12 -34.38
N SER A 367 11.79 -16.45 -33.32
CA SER A 367 10.94 -17.04 -32.29
C SER A 367 9.66 -16.23 -32.04
N VAL A 368 8.63 -16.93 -31.53
CA VAL A 368 7.43 -16.34 -30.92
C VAL A 368 7.43 -16.67 -29.44
N LYS A 369 7.01 -15.71 -28.63
CA LYS A 369 6.90 -15.80 -27.18
C LYS A 369 5.47 -15.49 -26.76
N ILE A 370 4.88 -16.40 -25.99
CA ILE A 370 3.50 -16.35 -25.50
C ILE A 370 3.56 -16.34 -23.98
N ARG A 371 2.98 -15.32 -23.34
CA ARG A 371 2.93 -15.20 -21.89
C ARG A 371 1.49 -15.12 -21.44
N LEU A 372 1.12 -15.95 -20.48
CA LEU A 372 -0.14 -15.84 -19.74
C LEU A 372 0.13 -15.46 -18.30
N VAL A 373 -0.54 -14.40 -17.84
CA VAL A 373 -0.46 -13.91 -16.46
C VAL A 373 -1.88 -13.82 -15.88
N PRO A 374 -2.30 -14.80 -15.06
CA PRO A 374 -3.63 -14.83 -14.44
C PRO A 374 -3.88 -13.65 -13.51
N ALA A 375 -5.11 -13.11 -13.47
CA ALA A 375 -5.48 -12.06 -12.52
C ALA A 375 -5.32 -12.50 -11.05
N ILE A 376 -5.57 -13.79 -10.77
CA ILE A 376 -5.51 -14.36 -9.42
C ILE A 376 -4.12 -14.24 -8.77
N ILE A 377 -3.06 -13.93 -9.53
CA ILE A 377 -1.74 -13.71 -8.92
C ILE A 377 -1.72 -12.54 -7.94
N ALA A 378 -2.66 -11.60 -8.04
CA ALA A 378 -2.84 -10.50 -7.09
C ALA A 378 -3.03 -11.02 -5.65
N GLU A 379 -3.61 -12.22 -5.50
CA GLU A 379 -3.83 -12.89 -4.21
C GLU A 379 -2.58 -13.63 -3.71
N ARG A 380 -1.47 -13.61 -4.47
CA ARG A 380 -0.22 -14.35 -4.21
C ARG A 380 -0.45 -15.84 -3.89
N PRO A 381 -1.19 -16.57 -4.75
CA PRO A 381 -1.47 -17.98 -4.57
C PRO A 381 -0.19 -18.80 -4.44
N ARG A 382 -0.18 -19.76 -3.53
CA ARG A 382 0.98 -20.65 -3.34
C ARG A 382 0.99 -21.73 -4.42
N LEU A 383 1.98 -21.69 -5.30
CA LEU A 383 2.30 -22.81 -6.18
C LEU A 383 2.83 -24.01 -5.38
N VAL A 384 2.11 -25.14 -5.43
CA VAL A 384 2.52 -26.39 -4.77
C VAL A 384 3.49 -27.15 -5.69
N PRO A 385 4.77 -27.35 -5.32
CA PRO A 385 5.78 -27.93 -6.22
C PRO A 385 5.40 -29.28 -6.82
N ALA A 386 4.71 -30.15 -6.07
CA ALA A 386 4.25 -31.44 -6.57
C ALA A 386 3.15 -31.32 -7.65
N GLN A 387 2.27 -30.31 -7.54
CA GLN A 387 1.27 -30.02 -8.57
C GLN A 387 1.94 -29.42 -9.81
N VAL A 388 2.88 -28.49 -9.61
CA VAL A 388 3.64 -27.91 -10.72
C VAL A 388 4.45 -28.97 -11.45
N ALA A 389 5.13 -29.89 -10.74
CA ALA A 389 5.87 -30.98 -11.36
C ALA A 389 4.98 -31.91 -12.22
N LYS A 390 3.71 -32.09 -11.83
CA LYS A 390 2.73 -32.82 -12.65
C LYS A 390 2.33 -32.02 -13.90
N ALA A 391 2.01 -30.73 -13.74
CA ALA A 391 1.68 -29.85 -14.86
C ALA A 391 2.86 -29.66 -15.83
N GLN A 392 4.10 -29.70 -15.32
CA GLN A 392 5.34 -29.59 -16.09
C GLN A 392 5.50 -30.69 -17.14
N LEU A 393 4.83 -31.84 -16.96
CA LEU A 393 4.78 -32.89 -17.99
C LEU A 393 4.06 -32.44 -19.27
N GLN A 394 3.22 -31.41 -19.19
CA GLN A 394 2.46 -30.83 -20.29
C GLN A 394 3.11 -29.57 -20.88
N PHE A 395 4.29 -29.19 -20.38
CA PHE A 395 5.00 -28.00 -20.89
C PHE A 395 5.47 -28.17 -22.33
N ALA A 396 5.75 -29.41 -22.74
CA ALA A 396 6.15 -29.70 -24.11
C ALA A 396 5.00 -29.45 -25.09
N PRO A 397 5.27 -28.86 -26.28
CA PRO A 397 4.24 -28.63 -27.29
C PRO A 397 3.77 -29.92 -27.98
N ASP A 398 4.52 -31.01 -27.86
CA ASP A 398 4.22 -32.32 -28.45
C ASP A 398 4.63 -33.45 -27.49
N VAL A 399 3.85 -34.54 -27.48
CA VAL A 399 4.03 -35.70 -26.58
C VAL A 399 5.27 -36.54 -26.88
N HIS A 400 5.83 -36.42 -28.08
CA HIS A 400 7.04 -37.13 -28.51
C HIS A 400 8.30 -36.27 -28.42
N ALA A 401 8.19 -35.01 -27.96
CA ALA A 401 9.33 -34.13 -27.77
C ALA A 401 10.31 -34.72 -26.74
N ARG A 402 11.61 -34.65 -27.03
CA ARG A 402 12.65 -34.92 -26.03
C ARG A 402 12.80 -33.67 -25.17
N VAL A 403 12.62 -33.82 -23.86
CA VAL A 403 12.52 -32.69 -22.94
C VAL A 403 13.70 -32.67 -21.96
N ALA A 404 14.35 -31.51 -21.85
CA ALA A 404 15.19 -31.16 -20.72
C ALA A 404 14.32 -30.37 -19.72
N THR A 405 14.33 -30.76 -18.45
CA THR A 405 13.46 -30.19 -17.41
C THR A 405 14.28 -29.91 -16.16
N ASP A 406 14.05 -28.76 -15.53
CA ASP A 406 14.65 -28.41 -14.24
C ASP A 406 13.76 -27.39 -13.48
N ALA A 407 14.15 -27.04 -12.26
CA ALA A 407 13.50 -26.02 -11.44
C ALA A 407 14.48 -25.32 -10.50
N ASP A 408 14.18 -24.06 -10.17
CA ASP A 408 14.91 -23.26 -9.20
C ASP A 408 13.95 -22.56 -8.20
N GLY A 409 14.48 -21.68 -7.36
CA GLY A 409 13.72 -20.93 -6.37
C GLY A 409 12.64 -20.01 -6.96
N ASP A 410 12.81 -19.57 -8.20
CA ASP A 410 11.96 -18.60 -8.89
C ASP A 410 11.01 -19.27 -9.89
N GLN A 411 11.41 -20.35 -10.55
CA GLN A 411 10.67 -20.95 -11.67
C GLN A 411 10.81 -22.47 -11.81
N TRP A 412 9.93 -23.05 -12.62
CA TRP A 412 10.04 -24.39 -13.19
C TRP A 412 10.10 -24.26 -14.70
N TRP A 413 10.94 -25.02 -15.38
CA TRP A 413 11.05 -24.91 -16.83
C TRP A 413 11.30 -26.25 -17.51
N SER A 414 10.87 -26.31 -18.77
CA SER A 414 11.13 -27.43 -19.69
C SER A 414 11.47 -26.86 -21.06
N ALA A 415 12.40 -27.50 -21.76
CA ALA A 415 12.83 -27.08 -23.09
C ALA A 415 13.12 -28.29 -23.98
N ASP A 416 13.17 -28.06 -25.30
CA ASP A 416 13.80 -29.01 -26.21
C ASP A 416 15.25 -29.24 -25.78
N VAL A 417 15.80 -30.44 -26.01
CA VAL A 417 17.19 -30.72 -25.67
C VAL A 417 18.10 -29.73 -26.43
N PRO A 418 18.97 -28.96 -25.74
CA PRO A 418 19.82 -27.97 -26.39
C PRO A 418 20.72 -28.57 -27.46
N ARG A 419 20.86 -27.87 -28.58
CA ARG A 419 21.60 -28.32 -29.76
C ARG A 419 22.67 -27.30 -30.14
N ASN A 420 23.76 -27.78 -30.72
CA ASN A 420 24.73 -26.89 -31.34
C ASN A 420 24.20 -26.43 -32.69
N VAL A 421 24.02 -25.12 -32.84
CA VAL A 421 23.52 -24.46 -34.06
C VAL A 421 24.61 -23.68 -34.79
N GLY A 422 25.89 -24.00 -34.55
CA GLY A 422 27.04 -23.28 -35.14
C GLY A 422 27.34 -21.94 -34.46
N LYS A 423 26.78 -21.70 -33.26
CA LYS A 423 27.03 -20.52 -32.42
C LYS A 423 27.72 -20.91 -31.11
N PRO A 424 28.32 -19.94 -30.37
CA PRO A 424 29.01 -20.22 -29.11
C PRO A 424 28.13 -20.87 -28.04
N ASN A 425 26.84 -20.53 -28.02
CA ASN A 425 25.87 -21.06 -27.07
C ASN A 425 24.96 -22.10 -27.76
N VAL A 426 24.62 -23.15 -27.03
CA VAL A 426 23.60 -24.12 -27.46
C VAL A 426 22.22 -23.48 -27.42
N GLU A 427 21.36 -23.87 -28.36
CA GLU A 427 20.00 -23.33 -28.49
C GLU A 427 18.97 -24.46 -28.52
N SER A 428 17.77 -24.17 -28.04
CA SER A 428 16.62 -25.07 -28.02
C SER A 428 15.57 -24.61 -29.03
N ARG A 429 14.75 -25.52 -29.56
CA ARG A 429 13.64 -25.13 -30.46
C ARG A 429 12.45 -24.52 -29.72
N TRP A 430 12.29 -24.85 -28.45
CA TRP A 430 11.24 -24.30 -27.60
C TRP A 430 11.63 -24.36 -26.12
N ARG A 431 10.98 -23.52 -25.31
CA ARG A 431 11.04 -23.51 -23.85
C ARG A 431 9.68 -23.10 -23.29
N THR A 432 9.24 -23.78 -22.25
CA THR A 432 8.13 -23.35 -21.40
C THR A 432 8.63 -23.17 -19.98
N ARG A 433 8.24 -22.10 -19.30
CA ARG A 433 8.53 -21.88 -17.88
C ARG A 433 7.33 -21.36 -17.12
N LEU A 434 7.14 -21.82 -15.88
CA LEU A 434 6.22 -21.27 -14.90
C LEU A 434 7.02 -20.52 -13.85
N VAL A 435 6.80 -19.21 -13.74
CA VAL A 435 7.55 -18.26 -12.90
C VAL A 435 6.66 -17.80 -11.75
N ARG A 436 7.21 -17.73 -10.54
CA ARG A 436 6.49 -17.22 -9.37
C ARG A 436 6.15 -15.72 -9.51
N PRO A 437 5.00 -15.26 -8.97
CA PRO A 437 4.01 -16.04 -8.22
C PRO A 437 3.06 -16.90 -9.07
N GLY A 438 3.02 -16.77 -10.41
CA GLY A 438 2.08 -17.55 -11.22
C GLY A 438 1.96 -17.16 -12.69
N ALA A 439 3.04 -16.77 -13.36
CA ALA A 439 3.02 -16.51 -14.81
C ALA A 439 3.62 -17.68 -15.58
N ILE A 440 3.05 -18.02 -16.73
CA ILE A 440 3.61 -19.06 -17.62
C ILE A 440 4.03 -18.44 -18.94
N GLU A 441 5.22 -18.79 -19.41
CA GLU A 441 5.81 -18.29 -20.66
C GLU A 441 6.21 -19.48 -21.53
N PHE A 442 5.80 -19.45 -22.80
CA PHE A 442 6.27 -20.35 -23.84
C PHE A 442 7.00 -19.54 -24.90
N GLU A 443 8.16 -20.01 -25.32
CA GLU A 443 8.89 -19.48 -26.44
C GLU A 443 9.24 -20.60 -27.41
N ALA A 444 9.06 -20.39 -28.71
CA ALA A 444 9.36 -21.39 -29.73
C ALA A 444 9.82 -20.77 -31.04
N THR A 445 10.73 -21.45 -31.72
CA THR A 445 11.17 -21.10 -33.08
C THR A 445 9.98 -21.19 -34.05
N ILE A 446 9.76 -20.16 -34.87
CA ILE A 446 8.65 -20.12 -35.84
C ILE A 446 9.05 -20.58 -37.24
N GLY A 447 10.33 -20.57 -37.55
CA GLY A 447 10.88 -21.04 -38.81
C GLY A 447 12.40 -21.11 -38.77
N SER A 448 13.02 -21.62 -39.83
CA SER A 448 14.47 -21.67 -39.98
C SER A 448 14.83 -21.35 -41.42
N ARG A 449 16.06 -20.85 -41.63
CA ARG A 449 16.60 -20.77 -42.99
C ARG A 449 16.72 -22.17 -43.57
N ILE A 450 16.42 -22.27 -44.85
CA ILE A 450 16.62 -23.46 -45.65
C ILE A 450 17.69 -23.10 -46.67
N ASP A 451 18.78 -23.85 -46.68
CA ASP A 451 19.96 -23.60 -47.52
C ASP A 451 20.49 -22.16 -47.37
N ASP A 452 20.84 -21.51 -48.49
CA ASP A 452 21.35 -20.13 -48.54
C ASP A 452 20.22 -19.09 -48.76
N ASP A 453 18.95 -19.46 -48.55
CA ASP A 453 17.84 -18.51 -48.74
C ASP A 453 17.90 -17.38 -47.70
N PRO A 454 17.97 -16.11 -48.14
CA PRO A 454 17.95 -14.98 -47.22
C PRO A 454 16.61 -14.81 -46.51
N ARG A 455 15.55 -15.55 -46.89
CA ARG A 455 14.20 -15.42 -46.32
C ARG A 455 13.75 -16.68 -45.59
N ILE A 456 12.98 -16.48 -44.53
CA ILE A 456 12.37 -17.55 -43.75
C ILE A 456 10.87 -17.52 -44.02
N LEU A 457 10.39 -18.47 -44.82
CA LEU A 457 8.97 -18.57 -45.15
C LEU A 457 8.19 -19.12 -43.95
N VAL A 458 7.15 -18.39 -43.52
CA VAL A 458 6.25 -18.80 -42.44
C VAL A 458 4.81 -18.67 -42.92
N ASP A 459 4.06 -19.77 -42.92
CA ASP A 459 2.62 -19.74 -43.21
C ASP A 459 1.88 -19.03 -42.08
N GLY A 460 1.18 -17.94 -42.42
CA GLY A 460 0.54 -17.11 -41.41
C GLY A 460 -0.63 -17.79 -40.71
N ARG A 461 -1.39 -18.66 -41.39
CA ARG A 461 -2.50 -19.39 -40.76
C ARG A 461 -2.00 -20.49 -39.83
N ASP A 462 -0.94 -21.19 -40.23
CA ASP A 462 -0.26 -22.15 -39.35
C ASP A 462 0.30 -21.46 -38.10
N LEU A 463 0.93 -20.29 -38.28
CA LEU A 463 1.48 -19.51 -37.16
C LEU A 463 0.38 -19.09 -36.17
N GLU A 464 -0.75 -18.57 -36.65
CA GLU A 464 -1.90 -18.26 -35.79
C GLU A 464 -2.40 -19.49 -35.06
N GLY A 465 -2.53 -20.63 -35.75
CA GLY A 465 -2.96 -21.88 -35.14
C GLY A 465 -2.03 -22.37 -34.04
N ARG A 466 -0.71 -22.28 -34.26
CA ARG A 466 0.30 -22.59 -33.26
C ARG A 466 0.24 -21.64 -32.05
N ILE A 467 -0.09 -20.37 -32.26
CA ILE A 467 -0.28 -19.40 -31.16
C ILE A 467 -1.50 -19.77 -30.33
N VAL A 468 -2.66 -20.01 -30.97
CA VAL A 468 -3.90 -20.39 -30.27
C VAL A 468 -3.72 -21.68 -29.48
N ALA A 469 -3.17 -22.73 -30.11
CA ALA A 469 -2.88 -24.00 -29.43
C ALA A 469 -1.86 -23.84 -28.28
N GLY A 470 -0.92 -22.89 -28.44
CA GLY A 470 -0.01 -22.49 -27.37
C GLY A 470 -0.74 -21.88 -26.17
N VAL A 471 -1.63 -20.92 -26.41
CA VAL A 471 -2.44 -20.28 -25.36
C VAL A 471 -3.29 -21.31 -24.62
N GLU A 472 -4.02 -22.17 -25.33
CA GLU A 472 -4.88 -23.20 -24.74
C GLU A 472 -4.08 -24.18 -23.87
N ARG A 473 -2.92 -24.66 -24.36
CA ARG A 473 -2.04 -25.56 -23.58
C ARG A 473 -1.55 -24.89 -22.29
N LEU A 474 -1.12 -23.63 -22.38
CA LEU A 474 -0.65 -22.88 -21.22
C LEU A 474 -1.77 -22.61 -20.20
N ALA A 475 -2.98 -22.33 -20.68
CA ALA A 475 -4.16 -22.18 -19.85
C ALA A 475 -4.51 -23.46 -19.07
N VAL A 476 -4.42 -24.63 -19.72
CA VAL A 476 -4.60 -25.93 -19.05
C VAL A 476 -3.57 -26.11 -17.95
N CYS A 477 -2.29 -25.83 -18.23
CA CYS A 477 -1.22 -25.93 -17.24
C CYS A 477 -1.48 -25.02 -16.02
N LEU A 478 -1.94 -23.78 -16.25
CA LEU A 478 -2.29 -22.84 -15.18
C LEU A 478 -3.48 -23.33 -14.35
N ALA A 479 -4.52 -23.86 -14.99
CA ALA A 479 -5.67 -24.41 -14.29
C ALA A 479 -5.29 -25.60 -13.38
N GLU A 480 -4.41 -26.50 -13.84
CA GLU A 480 -3.94 -27.66 -13.05
C GLU A 480 -3.18 -27.27 -11.78
N VAL A 481 -2.50 -26.12 -11.78
CA VAL A 481 -1.77 -25.59 -10.62
C VAL A 481 -2.59 -24.63 -9.77
N GLY A 482 -3.89 -24.53 -10.03
CA GLY A 482 -4.83 -23.68 -9.26
C GLY A 482 -4.81 -22.20 -9.64
N LEU A 483 -4.34 -21.87 -10.84
CA LEU A 483 -4.24 -20.50 -11.37
C LEU A 483 -5.17 -20.26 -12.58
N GLY A 484 -6.30 -20.96 -12.63
CA GLY A 484 -7.31 -20.74 -13.68
C GLY A 484 -8.05 -19.40 -13.55
N GLY A 485 -8.86 -19.07 -14.56
CA GLY A 485 -9.64 -17.83 -14.62
C GLY A 485 -9.04 -16.81 -15.61
N PRO A 486 -9.44 -15.53 -15.52
CA PRO A 486 -9.00 -14.50 -16.44
C PRO A 486 -7.48 -14.34 -16.44
N ALA A 487 -6.87 -14.15 -17.62
CA ALA A 487 -5.43 -13.90 -17.77
C ALA A 487 -5.10 -12.79 -18.79
N LEU A 488 -4.02 -12.04 -18.54
CA LEU A 488 -3.38 -11.23 -19.58
C LEU A 488 -2.59 -12.15 -20.51
N LEU A 489 -2.77 -11.95 -21.81
CA LEU A 489 -2.00 -12.58 -22.87
C LEU A 489 -1.09 -11.56 -23.54
N ALA A 490 0.21 -11.84 -23.55
CA ALA A 490 1.17 -11.08 -24.35
C ALA A 490 1.86 -11.98 -25.36
N ILE A 491 1.94 -11.54 -26.61
CA ILE A 491 2.60 -12.23 -27.71
C ILE A 491 3.70 -11.34 -28.26
N GLY A 492 4.92 -11.87 -28.32
CA GLY A 492 6.09 -11.16 -28.84
C GLY A 492 6.84 -12.00 -29.87
N PHE A 493 7.57 -11.33 -30.74
CA PHE A 493 8.40 -11.94 -31.78
C PHE A 493 9.82 -11.37 -31.72
N ASP A 494 10.81 -12.22 -31.98
CA ASP A 494 12.23 -11.85 -31.95
C ASP A 494 13.02 -12.55 -33.08
N GLY A 495 13.97 -11.84 -33.67
CA GLY A 495 14.77 -12.22 -34.84
C GLY A 495 13.96 -12.43 -36.12
N VAL A 496 12.90 -11.64 -36.31
CA VAL A 496 11.92 -11.81 -37.40
C VAL A 496 12.16 -10.90 -38.60
N GLU A 497 13.31 -10.26 -38.71
CA GLU A 497 13.65 -9.31 -39.79
C GLU A 497 13.57 -9.95 -41.18
N ASP A 498 13.93 -11.22 -41.27
CA ASP A 498 14.02 -12.01 -42.49
C ASP A 498 12.82 -12.96 -42.69
N VAL A 499 11.82 -12.87 -41.82
CA VAL A 499 10.60 -13.68 -41.92
C VAL A 499 9.69 -13.09 -43.00
N GLU A 500 9.32 -13.94 -43.96
CA GLU A 500 8.30 -13.67 -44.98
C GLU A 500 7.02 -14.41 -44.61
N LEU A 501 5.98 -13.65 -44.21
CA LEU A 501 4.68 -14.18 -43.84
C LEU A 501 3.84 -14.45 -45.09
N THR A 502 3.48 -15.71 -45.32
CA THR A 502 2.83 -16.18 -46.56
C THR A 502 1.34 -16.49 -46.36
N ARG A 503 0.58 -16.41 -47.47
CA ARG A 503 -0.85 -16.80 -47.56
C ARG A 503 -1.04 -18.04 -48.41
N ALA A 504 -2.09 -18.81 -48.12
CA ALA A 504 -2.47 -20.01 -48.88
C ALA A 504 -2.68 -19.80 -50.39
N ARG A 505 -3.11 -18.59 -50.82
CA ARG A 505 -3.33 -18.25 -52.25
C ARG A 505 -2.17 -17.50 -52.91
N GLY A 506 -0.95 -17.65 -52.36
CA GLY A 506 0.28 -17.12 -52.94
C GLY A 506 0.60 -15.69 -52.52
N GLY A 507 1.90 -15.36 -52.54
CA GLY A 507 2.46 -14.11 -52.06
C GLY A 507 2.95 -14.21 -50.61
N GLY A 508 4.04 -13.50 -50.35
CA GLY A 508 4.60 -13.34 -49.02
C GLY A 508 5.07 -11.91 -48.82
N ARG A 509 5.05 -11.46 -47.56
CA ARG A 509 5.49 -10.12 -47.19
C ARG A 509 6.46 -10.19 -46.02
N LEU A 510 7.56 -9.45 -46.15
CA LEU A 510 8.62 -9.41 -45.14
C LEU A 510 8.22 -8.52 -43.96
N ILE A 511 8.48 -8.99 -42.74
CA ILE A 511 8.26 -8.22 -41.52
C ILE A 511 9.24 -7.05 -41.38
N ARG A 512 10.52 -7.25 -41.73
CA ARG A 512 11.59 -6.21 -41.72
C ARG A 512 11.81 -5.53 -40.36
N ARG A 513 11.42 -6.17 -39.26
CA ARG A 513 11.66 -5.70 -37.90
C ARG A 513 12.43 -6.77 -37.13
N PRO A 514 13.44 -6.41 -36.32
CA PRO A 514 14.17 -7.39 -35.52
C PRO A 514 13.28 -8.06 -34.47
N GLY A 515 12.23 -7.39 -34.02
CA GLY A 515 11.24 -7.93 -33.09
C GLY A 515 10.11 -6.94 -32.87
N PHE A 516 8.99 -7.43 -32.33
CA PHE A 516 7.83 -6.61 -31.97
C PHE A 516 6.91 -7.35 -30.99
N LEU A 517 6.07 -6.60 -30.28
CA LEU A 517 5.01 -7.11 -29.41
C LEU A 517 3.66 -6.80 -30.06
N LEU A 518 2.75 -7.77 -30.02
CA LEU A 518 1.33 -7.53 -30.31
C LEU A 518 0.67 -6.85 -29.09
N PRO A 519 -0.50 -6.21 -29.26
CA PRO A 519 -1.26 -5.68 -28.13
C PRO A 519 -1.51 -6.76 -27.08
N VAL A 520 -1.44 -6.37 -25.81
CA VAL A 520 -1.81 -7.26 -24.70
C VAL A 520 -3.32 -7.46 -24.72
N VAL A 521 -3.75 -8.73 -24.67
CA VAL A 521 -5.17 -9.11 -24.71
C VAL A 521 -5.61 -9.55 -23.32
N GLU A 522 -6.74 -9.05 -22.85
CA GLU A 522 -7.40 -9.50 -21.62
C GLU A 522 -8.30 -10.69 -21.95
N LEU A 523 -7.88 -11.91 -21.61
CA LEU A 523 -8.68 -13.11 -21.83
C LEU A 523 -9.59 -13.33 -20.61
N ALA A 524 -10.91 -13.25 -20.82
CA ALA A 524 -11.90 -13.52 -19.76
C ALA A 524 -11.85 -14.98 -19.28
N ASP A 525 -11.66 -15.91 -20.22
CA ASP A 525 -11.40 -17.33 -19.96
C ASP A 525 -10.47 -17.87 -21.05
N PRO A 526 -9.18 -18.10 -20.75
CA PRO A 526 -8.21 -18.64 -21.70
C PRO A 526 -8.51 -20.07 -22.21
N LEU A 527 -9.44 -20.80 -21.60
CA LEU A 527 -9.89 -22.13 -22.06
C LEU A 527 -11.13 -22.06 -22.97
N ALA A 528 -11.83 -20.92 -22.99
CA ALA A 528 -13.06 -20.75 -23.76
C ALA A 528 -12.77 -20.19 -25.17
N GLN A 529 -12.15 -21.02 -26.02
CA GLN A 529 -11.83 -20.68 -27.42
C GLN A 529 -11.11 -19.33 -27.57
N PRO A 530 -9.91 -19.17 -26.98
CA PRO A 530 -9.18 -17.90 -26.94
C PRO A 530 -8.92 -17.29 -28.33
N GLY A 531 -8.88 -18.09 -29.40
CA GLY A 531 -8.70 -17.61 -30.78
C GLY A 531 -9.73 -16.55 -31.20
N ASN A 532 -10.97 -16.61 -30.69
CA ASN A 532 -12.02 -15.63 -31.01
C ASN A 532 -11.73 -14.23 -30.45
N GLN A 533 -10.82 -14.10 -29.47
CA GLN A 533 -10.41 -12.82 -28.88
C GLN A 533 -9.11 -12.25 -29.51
N LEU A 534 -8.49 -12.95 -30.47
CA LEU A 534 -7.20 -12.58 -31.04
C LEU A 534 -7.29 -11.87 -32.41
N ASN A 535 -8.48 -11.52 -32.87
CA ASN A 535 -8.68 -10.93 -34.20
C ASN A 535 -7.80 -9.69 -34.43
N GLU A 536 -7.89 -8.69 -33.55
CA GLU A 536 -7.07 -7.47 -33.66
C GLU A 536 -5.57 -7.76 -33.57
N ALA A 537 -5.16 -8.67 -32.67
CA ALA A 537 -3.75 -9.04 -32.52
C ALA A 537 -3.21 -9.69 -33.80
N PHE A 538 -4.00 -10.56 -34.44
CA PHE A 538 -3.64 -11.18 -35.71
C PHE A 538 -3.69 -10.18 -36.86
N ASP A 539 -4.70 -9.30 -36.94
CA ASP A 539 -4.70 -8.20 -37.92
C ASP A 539 -3.42 -7.38 -37.86
N ILE A 540 -2.97 -7.02 -36.66
CA ILE A 540 -1.73 -6.27 -36.46
C ILE A 540 -0.48 -7.09 -36.85
N LEU A 541 -0.45 -8.40 -36.59
CA LEU A 541 0.62 -9.29 -37.07
C LEU A 541 0.72 -9.24 -38.60
N TRP A 542 -0.40 -9.41 -39.29
CA TRP A 542 -0.47 -9.39 -40.75
C TRP A 542 -0.10 -8.01 -41.32
N GLN A 543 -0.64 -6.94 -40.75
CA GLN A 543 -0.34 -5.56 -41.14
C GLN A 543 1.13 -5.20 -40.89
N THR A 544 1.73 -5.70 -39.81
CA THR A 544 3.16 -5.51 -39.50
C THR A 544 4.04 -6.13 -40.59
N SER A 545 3.64 -7.26 -41.17
CA SER A 545 4.31 -7.83 -42.34
C SER A 545 3.98 -7.10 -43.65
N GLY A 546 2.97 -6.25 -43.70
CA GLY A 546 2.58 -5.45 -44.87
C GLY A 546 1.29 -5.91 -45.57
N TRP A 547 0.53 -6.81 -44.97
CA TRP A 547 -0.80 -7.21 -45.44
C TRP A 547 -1.86 -6.26 -44.84
N GLY A 548 -2.22 -5.20 -45.57
CA GLY A 548 -3.11 -4.15 -45.08
C GLY A 548 -4.56 -4.59 -44.80
N ASP A 549 -4.97 -5.74 -45.33
CA ASP A 549 -6.29 -6.34 -45.15
C ASP A 549 -6.40 -7.25 -43.92
N GLY A 550 -5.34 -7.35 -43.10
CA GLY A 550 -5.37 -8.07 -41.83
C GLY A 550 -5.32 -9.60 -41.96
N SER A 551 -5.78 -10.28 -40.93
CA SER A 551 -5.82 -11.73 -40.85
C SER A 551 -6.90 -12.31 -41.77
N PRO A 552 -6.56 -13.32 -42.59
CA PRO A 552 -7.53 -14.01 -43.42
C PRO A 552 -8.30 -15.10 -42.65
N SER A 553 -8.18 -15.19 -41.33
CA SER A 553 -8.67 -16.32 -40.51
C SER A 553 -9.93 -16.01 -39.71
N PHE A 554 -10.68 -14.96 -40.07
CA PHE A 554 -11.92 -14.58 -39.39
C PHE A 554 -13.04 -14.33 -40.40
N GLY A 555 -14.19 -14.97 -40.17
CA GLY A 555 -15.39 -14.79 -41.00
C GLY A 555 -16.41 -13.78 -40.43
N ARG A 556 -16.84 -13.98 -39.17
CA ARG A 556 -17.81 -13.17 -38.41
C ARG A 556 -17.53 -13.30 -36.91
N ASP A 557 -16.36 -12.84 -36.49
CA ASP A 557 -15.85 -12.88 -35.10
C ASP A 557 -15.50 -14.26 -34.52
N ILE A 558 -15.72 -15.33 -35.29
CA ILE A 558 -15.21 -16.68 -34.98
C ILE A 558 -13.91 -16.88 -35.75
N TRP A 559 -12.89 -17.37 -35.06
CA TRP A 559 -11.63 -17.76 -35.66
C TRP A 559 -11.81 -19.07 -36.45
N ASP A 560 -11.47 -19.04 -37.74
CA ASP A 560 -11.68 -20.14 -38.70
C ASP A 560 -10.97 -21.45 -38.26
N GLY A 561 -9.94 -21.37 -37.42
CA GLY A 561 -9.26 -22.53 -36.87
C GLY A 561 -10.15 -23.42 -35.98
N TYR A 562 -11.27 -22.89 -35.47
CA TYR A 562 -12.29 -23.67 -34.77
C TYR A 562 -13.37 -24.25 -35.69
N ALA A 563 -13.51 -23.74 -36.93
CA ALA A 563 -14.57 -24.20 -37.84
C ALA A 563 -14.41 -25.67 -38.29
N GLY A 564 -13.26 -26.30 -38.01
CA GLY A 564 -13.01 -27.72 -38.26
C GLY A 564 -13.58 -28.69 -37.21
N THR A 565 -14.03 -28.24 -36.04
CA THR A 565 -14.57 -29.14 -34.99
C THR A 565 -16.07 -29.43 -35.13
N ASP A 566 -16.84 -28.56 -35.78
CA ASP A 566 -18.28 -28.80 -36.02
C ASP A 566 -18.53 -29.73 -37.22
N ASP A 567 -17.66 -29.73 -38.23
CA ASP A 567 -17.83 -30.57 -39.43
C ASP A 567 -17.42 -32.05 -39.20
N ALA A 568 -16.72 -32.34 -38.09
CA ALA A 568 -16.41 -33.70 -37.63
C ALA A 568 -17.48 -34.29 -36.70
N ALA A 569 -18.40 -33.46 -36.17
CA ALA A 569 -19.57 -33.92 -35.43
C ALA A 569 -20.82 -34.08 -36.33
N ALA A 570 -20.75 -33.59 -37.57
CA ALA A 570 -21.83 -33.64 -38.56
C ALA A 570 -21.52 -34.54 -39.79
N ARG A 571 -20.45 -35.34 -39.75
CA ARG A 571 -20.15 -36.44 -40.67
C ARG A 571 -19.85 -37.70 -39.88
#